data_AF-A0A388Q998-F1
#
_entry.id   AF-A0A388Q998-F1
#
_cell.length_a   1.000
_cell.length_b   1.000
_cell.length_c   1.000
_cell.angle_alpha   90.00
_cell.angle_beta   90.00
_cell.angle_gamma   90.00
#
_symmetry.space_group_name_H-M   'P 1'
#
loop_
_entity.id
_entity.type
_entity.pdbx_description
1 polymer ?
#
loop_
_entity_poly.entity_id
_entity_poly.type
_entity_poly.pdbx_seq_one_letter_code
_entity_poly.pdbx_strand_id
1 'polypeptide(L)'
;MIQLDPVSLQNYAIAGVALIGAFLAALWAALVVWTFRDMRARSRDFFAQLLAAIVVLVLNIPGFIVYLILRPRETVAEGYARSLEEEALLQSIEERPFCPGCNRLTRPAWLVCPHCQTLLRKTCTQCKQPLELNWNICPLCSAPAPGREARAAIDSG
;
A
#
# COMPACT_ATOMS: atom_id res chain seq x y z
N MET A 1 35.33 25.49 -59.15
CA MET A 1 33.97 26.02 -59.36
C MET A 1 33.00 24.87 -59.21
N ILE A 2 32.23 24.84 -58.12
CA ILE A 2 31.13 23.88 -57.98
C ILE A 2 30.05 24.36 -58.96
N GLN A 3 29.82 23.65 -60.07
CA GLN A 3 28.66 23.91 -60.90
C GLN A 3 27.43 23.52 -60.08
N LEU A 4 26.68 24.52 -59.60
CA LEU A 4 25.39 24.30 -58.94
C LEU A 4 24.33 24.20 -60.03
N ASP A 5 24.13 22.99 -60.54
CA ASP A 5 23.06 22.71 -61.48
C ASP A 5 21.72 22.74 -60.72
N PRO A 6 20.67 23.38 -61.28
CA PRO A 6 19.37 23.52 -60.60
C PRO A 6 18.72 22.16 -60.28
N VAL A 7 19.01 21.12 -61.06
CA VAL A 7 18.54 19.75 -60.84
C VAL A 7 19.21 19.11 -59.62
N SER A 8 20.53 19.31 -59.47
CA SER A 8 21.29 18.83 -58.31
C SER A 8 20.80 19.50 -57.03
N LEU A 9 20.55 20.81 -57.07
CA LEU A 9 19.98 21.57 -55.95
C LEU A 9 18.59 21.05 -55.55
N GLN A 10 17.73 20.73 -56.53
CA GLN A 10 16.41 20.18 -56.28
C GLN A 10 16.48 18.80 -55.61
N ASN A 11 17.39 17.92 -56.05
CA ASN A 11 17.56 16.60 -55.46
C ASN A 11 18.05 16.68 -54.01
N TYR A 12 19.00 17.57 -53.71
CA TYR A 12 19.43 17.81 -52.33
C TYR A 12 18.32 18.41 -51.45
N ALA A 13 17.48 19.30 -52.00
CA ALA A 13 16.34 19.85 -51.28
C ALA A 13 15.30 18.76 -50.95
N ILE A 14 14.98 17.87 -51.89
CA ILE A 14 14.05 16.75 -51.68
C ILE A 14 14.61 15.80 -50.62
N ALA A 15 15.90 15.45 -50.70
CA ALA A 15 16.56 14.60 -49.71
C ALA A 15 16.56 15.24 -48.31
N GLY A 16 16.80 16.55 -48.22
CA GLY A 16 16.75 17.31 -46.96
C GLY A 16 15.35 17.33 -46.36
N VAL A 17 14.32 17.59 -47.16
CA VAL A 17 12.91 17.55 -46.71
C VAL A 17 12.51 16.15 -46.26
N ALA A 18 12.92 15.11 -46.99
CA ALA A 18 12.64 13.72 -46.63
C ALA A 18 13.30 13.33 -45.30
N LEU A 19 14.56 13.73 -45.07
CA LEU A 19 15.27 13.50 -43.81
C LEU A 19 14.62 14.21 -42.63
N ILE A 20 14.25 15.48 -42.80
CA ILE A 20 13.57 16.26 -41.75
C ILE A 20 12.19 15.65 -41.46
N GLY A 21 11.44 15.27 -42.48
CA GLY A 21 10.15 14.60 -42.34
C GLY A 21 10.26 13.27 -41.60
N ALA A 22 11.25 12.44 -41.94
CA ALA A 22 11.51 11.17 -41.26
C ALA A 22 11.89 11.38 -39.79
N PHE A 23 12.73 12.38 -39.49
CA PHE A 23 13.11 12.71 -38.12
C PHE A 23 11.91 13.19 -37.29
N LEU A 24 11.09 14.10 -37.84
CA LEU A 24 9.87 14.58 -37.18
C LEU A 24 8.87 13.45 -36.94
N ALA A 25 8.71 12.53 -37.91
CA ALA A 25 7.85 11.36 -37.75
C ALA A 25 8.35 10.42 -36.65
N ALA A 26 9.66 10.18 -36.58
CA ALA A 26 10.26 9.38 -35.52
C ALA A 26 10.10 10.02 -34.14
N LEU A 27 10.30 11.35 -34.04
CA LEU A 27 10.11 12.11 -32.81
C LEU A 27 8.65 12.08 -32.36
N TRP A 28 7.71 12.21 -33.30
CA TRP A 28 6.28 12.12 -33.02
C TRP A 28 5.88 10.71 -32.54
N ALA A 29 6.36 9.66 -33.20
CA ALA A 29 6.14 8.28 -32.76
C ALA A 29 6.74 8.04 -31.36
N ALA A 30 7.93 8.58 -31.08
CA ALA A 30 8.55 8.50 -29.76
C ALA A 30 7.70 9.19 -28.69
N LEU A 31 7.08 10.35 -28.98
CA LEU A 31 6.15 11.01 -28.06
C LEU A 31 4.92 10.15 -27.79
N VAL A 32 4.31 9.54 -28.81
CA VAL A 32 3.15 8.65 -28.64
C VAL A 32 3.50 7.42 -27.80
N VAL A 33 4.67 6.80 -28.04
CA VAL A 33 5.12 5.65 -27.24
C VAL A 33 5.45 6.06 -25.81
N TRP A 34 6.05 7.24 -25.63
CA TRP A 34 6.38 7.79 -24.30
C TRP A 34 5.13 8.09 -23.48
N THR A 35 4.10 8.71 -24.08
CA THR A 35 2.83 9.00 -23.39
C THR A 35 2.10 7.72 -22.98
N PHE A 36 2.15 6.69 -23.83
CA PHE A 36 1.57 5.38 -23.49
C PHE A 36 2.33 4.70 -22.33
N ARG A 37 3.67 4.72 -22.33
CA ARG A 37 4.46 4.19 -21.21
C ARG A 37 4.26 4.99 -19.92
N ASP A 38 4.19 6.32 -19.99
CA ASP A 38 4.00 7.21 -18.84
C ASP A 38 2.63 6.99 -18.18
N MET A 39 1.56 6.90 -18.98
CA MET A 39 0.21 6.60 -18.47
C MET A 39 0.12 5.21 -17.85
N ARG A 40 0.74 4.18 -18.46
CA ARG A 40 0.71 2.82 -17.91
C ARG A 40 1.45 2.68 -16.57
N ALA A 41 2.44 3.53 -16.32
CA ALA A 41 3.11 3.59 -15.03
C ALA A 41 2.30 4.35 -13.95
N ARG A 42 1.27 5.11 -14.33
CA ARG A 42 0.52 6.02 -13.44
C ARG A 42 -0.95 5.67 -13.21
N SER A 43 -1.60 4.93 -14.10
CA SER A 43 -3.03 4.56 -13.95
C SER A 43 -3.30 3.13 -14.40
N ARG A 44 -4.22 2.44 -13.70
CA ARG A 44 -4.69 1.09 -14.07
C ARG A 44 -5.85 1.14 -15.09
N ASP A 45 -6.42 2.32 -15.32
CA ASP A 45 -7.59 2.53 -16.18
C ASP A 45 -7.22 2.57 -17.67
N PHE A 46 -7.63 1.52 -18.39
CA PHE A 46 -7.38 1.37 -19.81
C PHE A 46 -8.01 2.48 -20.66
N PHE A 47 -9.18 3.01 -20.26
CA PHE A 47 -9.86 4.10 -20.97
C PHE A 47 -9.05 5.40 -20.95
N ALA A 48 -8.46 5.77 -19.82
CA ALA A 48 -7.64 6.98 -19.71
C ALA A 48 -6.35 6.86 -20.53
N GLN A 49 -5.74 5.67 -20.57
CA GLN A 49 -4.56 5.38 -21.41
C GLN A 49 -4.88 5.55 -22.90
N LEU A 50 -6.02 5.00 -23.33
CA LEU A 50 -6.45 5.06 -24.73
C LEU A 50 -6.80 6.49 -25.17
N LEU A 51 -7.54 7.23 -24.34
CA LEU A 51 -7.94 8.61 -24.65
C LEU A 51 -6.73 9.55 -24.75
N ALA A 52 -5.75 9.41 -23.84
CA ALA A 52 -4.51 10.19 -23.90
C ALA A 52 -3.66 9.87 -25.14
N ALA A 53 -3.54 8.59 -25.52
CA ALA A 53 -2.85 8.21 -26.75
C ALA A 53 -3.54 8.78 -27.98
N ILE A 54 -4.88 8.74 -28.05
CA ILE A 54 -5.67 9.30 -29.15
C ILE A 54 -5.53 10.83 -29.23
N VAL A 55 -5.54 11.53 -28.09
CA VAL A 55 -5.38 12.99 -28.08
C VAL A 55 -4.00 13.41 -28.58
N VAL A 56 -2.93 12.71 -28.19
CA VAL A 56 -1.56 13.00 -28.67
C VAL A 56 -1.39 12.59 -30.14
N LEU A 57 -2.09 11.55 -30.58
CA LEU A 57 -2.13 11.11 -31.98
C LEU A 57 -2.84 12.14 -32.88
N VAL A 58 -3.98 12.67 -32.45
CA VAL A 58 -4.80 13.58 -33.28
C VAL A 58 -4.29 15.03 -33.20
N LEU A 59 -3.89 15.48 -32.01
CA LEU A 59 -3.52 16.88 -31.77
C LEU A 59 -2.00 17.12 -31.68
N ASN A 60 -1.13 16.11 -31.82
CA ASN A 60 0.33 16.28 -31.89
C ASN A 60 0.88 17.13 -30.71
N ILE A 61 1.56 18.26 -30.97
CA ILE A 61 2.15 19.15 -29.94
C ILE A 61 1.10 19.73 -28.96
N PRO A 62 0.00 20.37 -29.39
CA PRO A 62 -1.02 20.83 -28.45
C PRO A 62 -1.68 19.68 -27.67
N GLY A 63 -1.77 18.49 -28.26
CA GLY A 63 -2.27 17.29 -27.59
C GLY A 63 -1.36 16.85 -26.44
N PHE A 64 -0.05 16.99 -26.61
CA PHE A 64 0.93 16.75 -25.56
C PHE A 64 0.84 17.78 -24.41
N ILE A 65 0.59 19.06 -24.72
CA ILE A 65 0.40 20.08 -23.68
C ILE A 65 -0.86 19.80 -22.85
N VAL A 66 -1.97 19.47 -23.52
CA VAL A 66 -3.22 19.07 -22.84
C VAL A 66 -2.99 17.82 -22.00
N TYR A 67 -2.25 16.84 -22.51
CA TYR A 67 -1.85 15.64 -21.75
C TYR A 67 -1.10 16.00 -20.47
N LEU A 68 -0.13 16.92 -20.53
CA LEU A 68 0.64 17.34 -19.36
C LEU A 68 -0.23 18.01 -18.28
N ILE A 69 -1.28 18.72 -18.69
CA ILE A 69 -2.25 19.34 -17.77
C ILE A 69 -3.19 18.29 -17.18
N LEU A 70 -3.64 17.33 -17.99
CA LEU A 70 -4.56 16.27 -17.57
C LEU A 70 -3.85 15.15 -16.78
N ARG A 71 -2.51 15.19 -16.72
CA ARG A 71 -1.66 14.17 -16.10
C ARG A 71 -2.02 13.99 -14.61
N PRO A 72 -2.55 12.82 -14.19
CA PRO A 72 -2.95 12.57 -12.82
C PRO A 72 -1.76 12.75 -11.86
N ARG A 73 -2.02 13.38 -10.71
CA ARG A 73 -1.00 13.72 -9.71
C ARG A 73 -0.63 12.56 -8.80
N GLU A 74 -1.54 11.61 -8.60
CA GLU A 74 -1.29 10.44 -7.76
C GLU A 74 -0.95 9.20 -8.60
N THR A 75 0.10 8.51 -8.18
CA THR A 75 0.54 7.24 -8.76
C THR A 75 -0.18 6.08 -8.07
N VAL A 76 -0.44 4.99 -8.79
CA VAL A 76 -1.04 3.76 -8.21
C VAL A 76 -0.26 3.25 -6.98
N ALA A 77 1.06 3.51 -6.94
CA ALA A 77 1.93 3.17 -5.82
C ALA A 77 1.60 3.95 -4.54
N GLU A 78 1.24 5.23 -4.63
CA GLU A 78 0.87 6.06 -3.48
C GLU A 78 -0.47 5.62 -2.87
N GLY A 79 -1.42 5.19 -3.71
CA GLY A 79 -2.69 4.60 -3.25
C GLY A 79 -2.48 3.30 -2.47
N TYR A 80 -1.58 2.44 -2.93
CA TYR A 80 -1.25 1.17 -2.26
C TYR A 80 -0.48 1.38 -0.95
N ALA A 81 0.42 2.37 -0.91
CA ALA A 81 1.14 2.74 0.31
C ALA A 81 0.17 3.21 1.42
N ARG A 82 -0.85 3.99 1.05
CA ARG A 82 -1.87 4.48 1.99
C ARG A 82 -2.73 3.36 2.57
N SER A 83 -3.14 2.38 1.75
CA SER A 83 -3.85 1.20 2.26
C SER A 83 -2.99 0.34 3.20
N LEU A 84 -1.68 0.20 2.91
CA LEU A 84 -0.76 -0.53 3.79
C LEU A 84 -0.53 0.20 5.13
N GLU A 85 -0.47 1.52 5.12
CA GLU A 85 -0.36 2.32 6.35
C GLU A 85 -1.63 2.20 7.22
N GLU A 86 -2.82 2.21 6.60
CA GLU A 86 -4.08 2.00 7.31
C GLU A 86 -4.16 0.60 7.95
N GLU A 87 -3.71 -0.45 7.24
CA GLU A 87 -3.63 -1.81 7.77
C GLU A 87 -2.59 -1.95 8.90
N ALA A 88 -1.44 -1.29 8.78
CA ALA A 88 -0.39 -1.30 9.80
C ALA A 88 -0.78 -0.51 11.06
N LEU A 89 -1.55 0.58 10.93
CA LEU A 89 -2.06 1.34 12.05
C LEU A 89 -3.06 0.53 12.88
N LEU A 90 -3.96 -0.21 12.24
CA LEU A 90 -4.98 -1.01 12.91
C LEU A 90 -4.39 -2.19 13.71
N GLN A 91 -3.32 -2.82 13.21
CA GLN A 91 -2.62 -3.88 13.94
C GLN A 91 -1.96 -3.38 15.24
N SER A 92 -1.58 -2.10 15.33
CA SER A 92 -0.97 -1.55 16.55
C SER A 92 -1.96 -1.34 17.71
N ILE A 93 -3.27 -1.41 17.45
CA ILE A 93 -4.34 -1.11 18.41
C ILE A 93 -4.87 -2.38 19.09
N GLU A 94 -4.59 -3.59 18.58
CA GLU A 94 -5.29 -4.81 18.99
C GLU A 94 -4.77 -5.49 20.28
N GLU A 95 -3.63 -5.10 20.86
CA GLU A 95 -3.01 -5.90 21.95
C GLU A 95 -2.59 -5.11 23.19
N ARG A 96 -3.46 -4.23 23.70
CA ARG A 96 -3.26 -3.66 25.06
C ARG A 96 -4.36 -4.15 25.99
N PRO A 97 -4.10 -5.12 26.89
CA PRO A 97 -5.11 -5.58 27.83
C PRO A 97 -5.50 -4.42 28.77
N PHE A 98 -6.80 -4.13 28.87
CA PHE A 98 -7.35 -3.11 29.76
C PHE A 98 -7.86 -3.73 31.07
N CYS A 99 -7.78 -2.97 32.16
CA CYS A 99 -8.33 -3.39 33.45
C CYS A 99 -9.87 -3.31 33.43
N PRO A 100 -10.62 -4.39 33.75
CA PRO A 100 -12.08 -4.37 33.76
C PRO A 100 -12.68 -3.47 34.85
N GLY A 101 -11.90 -3.09 35.88
CA GLY A 101 -12.36 -2.23 36.97
C GLY A 101 -12.20 -0.73 36.70
N CYS A 102 -11.07 -0.31 36.15
CA CYS A 102 -10.73 1.11 35.98
C CYS A 102 -10.44 1.53 34.52
N ASN A 103 -10.58 0.60 33.57
CA ASN A 103 -10.33 0.79 32.14
C ASN A 103 -8.94 1.36 31.78
N ARG A 104 -7.96 1.23 32.67
CA ARG A 104 -6.56 1.63 32.41
C ARG A 104 -5.80 0.51 31.72
N LEU A 105 -4.81 0.90 30.93
CA LEU A 105 -3.89 -0.03 30.29
C LEU A 105 -3.15 -0.86 31.34
N THR A 106 -3.10 -2.16 31.12
CA THR A 106 -2.39 -3.11 31.98
C THR A 106 -1.31 -3.84 31.22
N ARG A 107 -0.33 -4.37 31.95
CA ARG A 107 0.74 -5.19 31.37
C ARG A 107 0.43 -6.67 31.63
N PRO A 108 0.81 -7.58 30.73
CA PRO A 108 0.54 -9.01 30.89
C PRO A 108 1.20 -9.61 32.15
N ALA A 109 2.30 -9.03 32.66
CA ALA A 109 2.94 -9.53 33.87
C ALA A 109 2.25 -9.11 35.20
N TRP A 110 1.18 -8.29 35.15
CA TRP A 110 0.56 -7.75 36.36
C TRP A 110 -0.51 -8.69 36.92
N LEU A 111 -0.36 -9.06 38.18
CA LEU A 111 -1.35 -9.86 38.92
C LEU A 111 -2.52 -8.99 39.43
N VAL A 112 -2.22 -7.75 39.84
CA VAL A 112 -3.15 -6.81 40.47
C VAL A 112 -2.98 -5.42 39.86
N CYS A 113 -4.09 -4.69 39.73
CA CYS A 113 -4.05 -3.31 39.22
C CYS A 113 -3.50 -2.38 40.31
N PRO A 114 -2.48 -1.54 40.03
CA PRO A 114 -1.96 -0.60 41.03
C PRO A 114 -2.95 0.52 41.39
N HIS A 115 -3.97 0.78 40.56
CA HIS A 115 -4.91 1.88 40.77
C HIS A 115 -6.19 1.47 41.50
N CYS A 116 -6.85 0.39 41.05
CA CYS A 116 -8.13 -0.06 41.61
C CYS A 116 -8.02 -1.35 42.41
N GLN A 117 -6.80 -1.93 42.53
CA GLN A 117 -6.54 -3.19 43.24
C GLN A 117 -7.35 -4.39 42.74
N THR A 118 -7.98 -4.27 41.56
CA THR A 118 -8.69 -5.38 40.93
C THR A 118 -7.69 -6.46 40.51
N LEU A 119 -8.03 -7.73 40.80
CA LEU A 119 -7.26 -8.88 40.37
C LEU A 119 -7.39 -9.03 38.85
N LEU A 120 -6.27 -8.99 38.13
CA LEU A 120 -6.25 -9.17 36.67
C LEU A 120 -5.98 -10.62 36.30
N ARG A 121 -5.11 -11.29 37.05
CA ARG A 121 -4.62 -12.64 36.76
C ARG A 121 -4.49 -13.44 38.05
N LYS A 122 -4.65 -14.75 37.95
CA LYS A 122 -4.42 -15.69 39.06
C LYS A 122 -3.09 -16.41 38.85
N THR A 123 -2.45 -16.85 39.91
CA THR A 123 -1.27 -17.72 39.79
C THR A 123 -1.68 -19.18 39.84
N CYS A 124 -1.15 -20.00 38.94
CA CYS A 124 -1.39 -21.44 39.02
C CYS A 124 -0.74 -22.03 40.29
N THR A 125 -1.45 -22.91 40.99
CA THR A 125 -0.99 -23.61 42.22
C THR A 125 0.16 -24.58 41.93
N GLN A 126 0.21 -25.16 40.73
CA GLN A 126 1.22 -26.14 40.33
C GLN A 126 2.47 -25.49 39.74
N CYS A 127 2.33 -24.66 38.69
CA CYS A 127 3.48 -24.11 37.95
C CYS A 127 3.84 -22.67 38.32
N LYS A 128 3.07 -22.01 39.20
CA LYS A 128 3.24 -20.60 39.65
C LYS A 128 3.25 -19.54 38.53
N GLN A 129 2.90 -19.92 37.29
CA GLN A 129 2.80 -18.99 36.16
C GLN A 129 1.53 -18.12 36.26
N PRO A 130 1.57 -16.87 35.78
CA PRO A 130 0.41 -16.01 35.71
C PRO A 130 -0.59 -16.54 34.68
N LEU A 131 -1.85 -16.65 35.09
CA LEU A 131 -2.97 -17.19 34.32
C LEU A 131 -4.05 -16.11 34.17
N GLU A 132 -4.59 -15.99 32.96
CA GLU A 132 -5.72 -15.12 32.68
C GLU A 132 -6.94 -15.51 33.55
N LEU A 133 -7.70 -14.51 34.03
CA LEU A 133 -8.78 -14.74 35.01
C LEU A 133 -9.92 -15.64 34.47
N ASN A 134 -10.14 -15.61 33.16
CA ASN A 134 -11.19 -16.34 32.44
C ASN A 134 -10.77 -17.77 32.03
N TRP A 135 -9.51 -18.15 32.24
CA TRP A 135 -9.04 -19.48 31.86
C TRP A 135 -9.35 -20.49 32.96
N ASN A 136 -9.93 -21.63 32.56
CA ASN A 136 -10.31 -22.69 33.49
C ASN A 136 -9.20 -23.74 33.70
N ILE A 137 -8.21 -23.78 32.81
CA ILE A 137 -7.10 -24.74 32.80
C ILE A 137 -5.82 -23.99 32.46
N CYS A 138 -4.71 -24.36 33.10
CA CYS A 138 -3.40 -23.81 32.78
C CYS A 138 -2.84 -24.43 31.48
N PRO A 139 -2.42 -23.64 30.47
CA PRO A 139 -1.88 -24.19 29.22
C PRO A 139 -0.49 -24.82 29.37
N LEU A 140 0.27 -24.48 30.42
CA LEU A 140 1.62 -25.05 30.63
C LEU A 140 1.59 -26.40 31.36
N CYS A 141 0.77 -26.53 32.40
CA CYS A 141 0.78 -27.72 33.27
C CYS A 141 -0.54 -28.49 33.25
N SER A 142 -1.53 -28.08 32.46
CA SER A 142 -2.88 -28.67 32.39
C SER A 142 -3.63 -28.74 33.73
N ALA A 143 -3.13 -28.11 34.79
CA ALA A 143 -3.79 -28.06 36.09
C ALA A 143 -5.06 -27.20 36.05
N PRO A 144 -6.08 -27.52 36.87
CA PRO A 144 -7.28 -26.70 36.99
C PRO A 144 -6.94 -25.30 37.51
N ALA A 145 -7.71 -24.30 37.11
CA ALA A 145 -7.53 -22.96 37.64
C ALA A 145 -7.88 -22.89 39.15
N PRO A 146 -7.14 -22.09 39.93
CA PRO A 146 -7.39 -21.94 41.37
C PRO A 146 -8.81 -21.44 41.64
N GLY A 147 -9.52 -22.15 42.52
CA GLY A 147 -10.93 -21.95 42.86
C GLY A 147 -11.90 -22.95 42.22
N ARG A 148 -11.50 -23.65 41.15
CA ARG A 148 -12.29 -24.76 40.57
C ARG A 148 -11.90 -26.12 41.15
N GLU A 149 -10.66 -26.28 41.60
CA GLU A 149 -10.19 -27.44 42.37
C GLU A 149 -11.12 -27.72 43.58
N ALA A 150 -11.53 -26.66 44.29
CA ALA A 150 -12.45 -26.76 45.43
C ALA A 150 -13.88 -27.19 45.04
N ARG A 151 -14.35 -26.85 43.84
CA ARG A 151 -15.69 -27.25 43.35
C ARG A 151 -15.69 -28.70 42.87
N ALA A 152 -14.65 -29.10 42.13
CA ALA A 152 -14.49 -30.46 41.63
C ALA A 152 -14.34 -31.49 42.76
N ALA A 153 -13.70 -31.14 43.88
CA ALA A 153 -13.59 -32.00 45.05
C ALA A 153 -14.93 -32.20 45.80
N ILE A 154 -15.87 -31.27 45.68
CA ILE A 154 -17.21 -31.36 46.31
C ILE A 154 -18.14 -32.25 45.46
N ASP A 155 -18.04 -32.17 44.13
CA ASP A 155 -18.89 -32.94 43.21
C ASP A 155 -18.49 -34.44 43.13
N SER A 156 -17.36 -34.82 43.73
CA SER A 156 -16.82 -36.20 43.73
C SER A 156 -17.08 -36.99 45.03
N GLY A 157 -17.80 -36.42 46.00
CA GLY A 157 -18.17 -37.08 47.27
C GLY A 157 -19.68 -37.25 47.40
#